data_AF-A0A357CDT2-F1
#
_entry.id   AF-A0A357CDT2-F1
#
_cell.length_a   1.000
_cell.length_b   1.000
_cell.length_c   1.000
_cell.angle_alpha   90.00
_cell.angle_beta   90.00
_cell.angle_gamma   90.00
#
_symmetry.space_group_name_H-M   'P 1'
#
loop_
_entity.id
_entity.type
_entity.pdbx_description
1 polymer ?
#
loop_
_entity_poly.entity_id
_entity_poly.type
_entity_poly.pdbx_seq_one_letter_code
_entity_poly.pdbx_strand_id
1 'polypeptide(L)' 'MSLEMNKVEICGVNTAKLPVLSGAKMKDLLQRLQAGEESCREQLIHGNLRLVLSVIQRFNNRGECVDDLFQVGC' A
#
# COMPACT_ATOMS: atom_id res chain seq x y z
N MET A 1 -20.64 14.16 -19.84
CA MET A 1 -20.79 13.00 -18.94
C MET A 1 -19.41 12.68 -18.41
N SER A 2 -19.06 13.31 -17.28
CA SER A 2 -17.73 13.23 -16.69
C SER A 2 -17.59 11.88 -16.00
N LEU A 3 -16.52 11.14 -16.31
CA LEU A 3 -16.12 9.94 -15.58
C LEU A 3 -15.60 10.40 -14.22
N GLU A 4 -16.48 10.52 -13.24
CA GLU A 4 -16.09 10.70 -11.84
C GLU A 4 -15.34 9.43 -11.39
N MET A 5 -14.01 9.51 -11.40
CA MET A 5 -13.17 8.55 -10.70
C MET A 5 -13.62 8.56 -9.24
N ASN A 6 -14.22 7.45 -8.79
CA ASN A 6 -14.53 7.21 -7.38
C ASN A 6 -13.27 7.46 -6.55
N LYS A 7 -13.22 8.64 -5.93
CA LYS A 7 -12.10 9.09 -5.12
C LYS A 7 -12.23 8.38 -3.77
N VAL A 8 -11.67 7.18 -3.67
CA VAL A 8 -11.56 6.49 -2.39
C VAL A 8 -10.48 7.20 -1.58
N GLU A 9 -10.89 8.13 -0.72
CA GLU A 9 -10.04 8.79 0.27
C GLU A 9 -9.85 7.88 1.48
N ILE A 10 -9.07 6.81 1.31
CA ILE A 10 -8.75 5.89 2.41
C ILE A 10 -8.02 6.69 3.49
N CYS A 11 -8.65 6.90 4.65
CA CYS A 11 -8.08 7.64 5.78
C CYS A 11 -7.43 9.02 5.45
N GLY A 12 -7.88 9.72 4.41
CA GLY A 12 -7.26 10.99 3.98
C GLY A 12 -5.89 10.86 3.29
N VAL A 13 -5.47 9.64 2.95
CA VAL A 13 -4.23 9.36 2.24
C VAL A 13 -4.48 9.43 0.73
N ASN A 14 -3.73 10.31 0.05
CA ASN A 14 -3.78 10.36 -1.41
C ASN A 14 -3.09 9.13 -2.01
N THR A 15 -3.88 8.11 -2.30
CA THR A 15 -3.42 6.81 -2.82
C THR A 15 -2.63 6.93 -4.14
N ALA A 16 -2.88 7.96 -4.95
CA ALA A 16 -2.13 8.23 -6.18
C ALA A 16 -0.69 8.71 -5.93
N LYS A 17 -0.39 9.22 -4.72
CA LYS A 17 0.94 9.67 -4.30
C LYS A 17 1.72 8.62 -3.51
N LEU A 18 1.15 7.43 -3.29
CA LEU A 18 1.85 6.38 -2.56
C LEU A 18 3.11 5.92 -3.31
N PRO A 19 4.25 5.78 -2.61
CA PRO A 19 5.50 5.37 -3.23
C PRO A 19 5.41 3.92 -3.74
N VAL A 20 6.14 3.63 -4.82
CA VAL A 20 6.33 2.28 -5.33
C VAL A 20 7.81 1.97 -5.31
N LEU A 21 8.18 0.86 -4.68
CA LEU A 21 9.54 0.36 -4.73
C LEU A 21 9.75 -0.42 -6.03
N SER A 22 10.88 -0.18 -6.69
CA SER A 22 11.33 -1.07 -7.76
C SER A 22 11.71 -2.43 -7.18
N GLY A 23 11.61 -3.50 -7.97
CA GLY A 23 11.99 -4.84 -7.53
C GLY A 23 13.45 -4.93 -7.05
N ALA A 24 14.36 -4.15 -7.65
CA ALA A 24 15.74 -4.05 -7.19
C ALA A 24 15.86 -3.37 -5.82
N LYS A 25 15.14 -2.25 -5.61
CA LYS A 25 15.16 -1.53 -4.33
C LYS A 25 14.52 -2.33 -3.21
N MET A 26 13.47 -3.08 -3.50
CA MET A 26 12.82 -3.99 -2.57
C MET A 26 13.80 -5.07 -2.09
N LYS A 27 14.56 -5.70 -3.00
CA LYS A 27 15.58 -6.70 -2.65
C LYS A 27 16.70 -6.12 -1.78
N ASP A 28 17.20 -4.94 -2.12
CA ASP A 28 18.20 -4.20 -1.33
C ASP A 28 17.71 -3.96 0.12
N LEU A 29 16.52 -3.40 0.27
CA LEU A 29 15.94 -3.10 1.59
C LEU A 29 15.70 -4.37 2.41
N LEU A 30 15.26 -5.47 1.78
CA LEU A 30 15.08 -6.76 2.46
C LEU A 30 16.41 -7.33 2.97
N GLN A 31 17.46 -7.28 2.16
CA GLN A 31 18.79 -7.75 2.57
C GLN A 31 19.34 -6.94 3.75
N ARG A 32 19.18 -5.60 3.71
CA ARG A 32 19.62 -4.70 4.79
C ARG A 32 18.80 -4.89 6.06
N LEU A 33 17.49 -5.08 5.94
CA LEU A 33 16.63 -5.40 7.09
C LEU A 33 17.06 -6.73 7.74
N GLN A 34 17.35 -7.76 6.95
CA GLN A 34 17.86 -9.04 7.45
C GLN A 34 19.23 -8.92 8.13
N ALA A 35 20.03 -7.94 7.72
CA ALA A 35 21.31 -7.61 8.37
C ALA A 35 21.14 -6.79 9.68
N GLY A 36 19.90 -6.49 10.10
CA GLY A 36 19.58 -5.78 11.34
C GLY A 36 19.35 -4.28 11.17
N GLU A 37 19.27 -3.76 9.94
CA GLU A 37 18.99 -2.36 9.70
C GLU A 37 17.48 -2.06 9.77
N GLU A 38 16.97 -1.80 10.98
CA GLU A 38 15.54 -1.56 11.23
C GLU A 38 14.94 -0.37 10.46
N SER A 39 15.75 0.62 10.04
CA SER A 39 15.30 1.75 9.21
C SER A 39 14.73 1.31 7.85
N CYS A 40 15.08 0.10 7.39
CA CYS A 40 14.56 -0.48 6.15
C CYS A 40 13.11 -0.96 6.30
N ARG A 41 12.67 -1.29 7.52
CA ARG A 41 11.31 -1.75 7.82
C ARG A 41 10.27 -0.72 7.39
N GLU A 42 10.47 0.52 7.79
CA GLU A 42 9.54 1.61 7.51
C GLU A 42 9.45 1.88 5.99
N GLN A 43 10.60 1.87 5.30
CA GLN A 43 10.66 2.00 3.84
C GLN A 43 9.93 0.86 3.12
N LEU A 44 10.07 -0.37 3.61
CA LEU A 44 9.36 -1.53 3.08
C LEU A 44 7.84 -1.43 3.30
N ILE A 45 7.40 -1.04 4.51
CA ILE A 45 5.97 -0.87 4.81
C ILE A 45 5.36 0.17 3.87
N HIS A 46 5.92 1.39 3.84
CA HIS A 46 5.40 2.45 2.97
C HIS A 46 5.45 2.10 1.49
N GLY A 47 6.51 1.42 1.06
CA GLY A 47 6.70 0.99 -0.33
C GLY A 47 5.70 -0.07 -0.81
N ASN A 48 5.04 -0.78 0.10
CA ASN A 48 4.07 -1.84 -0.20
C ASN A 48 2.61 -1.42 -0.02
N LEU A 49 2.31 -0.19 0.42
CA LEU A 49 0.93 0.28 0.59
C LEU A 49 0.11 0.21 -0.70
N ARG A 50 0.73 0.40 -1.88
CA ARG A 50 0.06 0.22 -3.18
C ARG A 50 -0.23 -1.24 -3.51
N LEU A 51 0.59 -2.17 -3.04
CA LEU A 51 0.32 -3.60 -3.18
C LEU A 51 -0.91 -3.98 -2.34
N VAL A 52 -0.96 -3.55 -1.08
CA VAL A 52 -2.11 -3.74 -0.18
C VAL A 52 -3.39 -3.21 -0.83
N LEU A 53 -3.36 -1.98 -1.35
CA LEU A 53 -4.49 -1.40 -2.09
C LEU A 53 -4.93 -2.26 -3.29
N SER A 54 -3.98 -2.76 -4.08
CA SER A 54 -4.28 -3.60 -5.25
C SER A 54 -4.92 -4.95 -4.89
N VAL A 55 -4.63 -5.47 -3.69
CA VAL A 55 -5.21 -6.70 -3.16
C VAL A 55 -6.64 -6.43 -2.69
N ILE A 56 -6.85 -5.38 -1.89
CA ILE A 56 -8.16 -5.03 -1.32
C ILE A 56 -9.18 -4.68 -2.39
N GLN A 57 -8.76 -4.02 -3.48
CA GLN A 57 -9.64 -3.74 -4.62
C GLN A 57 -10.28 -5.01 -5.21
N ARG A 58 -9.66 -6.20 -5.04
CA ARG A 58 -10.24 -7.49 -5.47
C ARG A 58 -11.36 -7.99 -4.56
N PHE A 59 -11.50 -7.41 -3.37
CA PHE A 59 -12.53 -7.72 -2.38
C PHE A 59 -13.68 -6.69 -2.38
N ASN A 60 -13.63 -5.69 -3.27
CA ASN A 60 -14.77 -4.80 -3.50
C ASN A 60 -16.02 -5.63 -3.85
N ASN A 61 -17.18 -5.20 -3.34
CA ASN A 61 -18.51 -5.83 -3.45
C ASN A 61 -18.83 -6.96 -2.44
N ARG A 62 -18.06 -7.10 -1.36
CA ARG A 62 -18.39 -8.05 -0.27
C ARG A 62 -19.16 -7.44 0.91
N GLY A 63 -19.49 -6.15 0.84
CA GLY A 63 -20.18 -5.41 1.92
C GLY A 63 -19.27 -4.88 3.03
N GLU A 64 -17.96 -5.15 2.94
CA GLU A 64 -16.96 -4.69 3.90
C GLU A 64 -16.51 -3.24 3.62
N CYS A 65 -16.18 -2.52 4.68
CA CYS A 65 -15.57 -1.19 4.57
C CYS A 65 -14.14 -1.31 4.04
N VAL A 66 -13.84 -0.60 2.94
CA VAL A 66 -12.51 -0.63 2.31
C VAL A 66 -11.41 -0.11 3.24
N ASP A 67 -11.74 0.85 4.11
CA ASP A 67 -10.82 1.38 5.11
C ASP A 67 -10.45 0.32 6.15
N ASP A 68 -11.41 -0.47 6.64
CA ASP A 68 -11.15 -1.53 7.62
C ASP A 68 -10.25 -2.61 7.00
N LEU A 69 -10.54 -3.00 5.75
CA LEU A 69 -9.70 -3.93 5.00
C LEU A 69 -8.28 -3.39 4.78
N PHE A 70 -8.15 -2.08 4.59
CA PHE A 70 -6.85 -1.42 4.42
C PHE A 70 -6.05 -1.38 5.71
N GLN A 71 -6.69 -1.05 6.83
CA GLN A 71 -6.03 -1.04 8.14
C GLN A 71 -5.58 -2.44 8.56
N VAL A 72 -6.37 -3.49 8.29
CA VAL A 72 -5.96 -4.88 8.55
C VAL A 72 -4.79 -5.32 7.67
N GLY A 73 -4.68 -4.76 6.46
CA GLY A 73 -3.63 -5.11 5.51
C GLY A 73 -2.28 -4.40 5.70
N CYS A 74 -2.22 -3.36 6.54
CA CYS A 74 -1.03 -2.56 6.83
C CYS A 74 -0.35 -3.03 8.12
#